data_AF-E4Z2D6-F1
#
_entry.id   AF-E4Z2D6-F1
#
_cell.length_a   1.000
_cell.length_b   1.000
_cell.length_c   1.000
_cell.angle_alpha   90.00
_cell.angle_beta   90.00
_cell.angle_gamma   90.00
#
_symmetry.space_group_name_H-M   'P 1'
#
loop_
_entity.id
_entity.type
_entity.pdbx_description
1 polymer ?
#
loop_
_entity_poly.entity_id
_entity_poly.type
_entity_poly.pdbx_seq_one_letter_code
_entity_poly.pdbx_strand_id
1 'polypeptide(L)'
;VLSAHATVSEELQSLRRNVFRLLGVSEFSEKGQWVDPAAKLILKDVVCTQCGVSQDLDLSVDLNPDCECEFFDEKTHKRIIEARLIEELKKKVIGWNLQDVVCMRCNQVRHGDMGHLCECAGRFKCIENGKDLQTYFRTIRQLAAFYKMNHLSSTMDWILGSGARKSASVKIDRAIILN
;
A
#
# COMPACT_ATOMS: atom_id res chain seq x y z
N VAL A 1 -5.83 17.20 -7.51
CA VAL A 1 -5.39 17.25 -8.93
C VAL A 1 -5.17 18.70 -9.29
N LEU A 2 -3.92 19.13 -9.44
CA LEU A 2 -3.60 20.48 -9.89
C LEU A 2 -3.82 20.57 -11.40
N SER A 3 -4.94 21.13 -11.83
CA SER A 3 -5.17 21.47 -13.24
C SER A 3 -4.36 22.71 -13.59
N ALA A 4 -3.59 22.67 -14.68
CA ALA A 4 -2.89 23.83 -15.19
C ALA A 4 -3.88 24.96 -15.53
N HIS A 5 -3.46 26.21 -15.32
CA HIS A 5 -4.24 27.39 -15.67
C HIS A 5 -4.62 27.38 -17.17
N ALA A 6 -5.85 27.78 -17.50
CA ALA A 6 -6.44 27.61 -18.85
C ALA A 6 -5.55 28.17 -19.97
N THR A 7 -4.84 29.27 -19.69
CA THR A 7 -3.92 29.95 -20.62
C THR A 7 -2.77 29.08 -21.13
N VAL A 8 -2.30 28.11 -20.32
CA VAL A 8 -1.12 27.28 -20.65
C VAL A 8 -1.54 25.87 -21.09
N SER A 9 -2.85 25.59 -21.10
CA SER A 9 -3.37 24.24 -21.36
C SER A 9 -3.10 23.75 -22.79
N GLU A 10 -3.20 24.63 -23.79
CA GLU A 10 -2.94 24.30 -25.20
C GLU A 10 -1.46 24.03 -25.47
N GLU A 11 -0.58 24.84 -24.89
CA GLU A 11 0.88 24.68 -24.99
C GLU A 11 1.34 23.39 -24.32
N LEU A 12 0.78 23.07 -23.14
CA LEU A 12 1.05 21.82 -22.44
C LEU A 12 0.57 20.60 -23.23
N GLN A 13 -0.59 20.67 -23.88
CA GLN A 13 -1.06 19.59 -24.77
C GLN A 13 -0.14 19.43 -25.99
N SER A 14 0.31 20.52 -26.60
CA SER A 14 1.27 20.49 -27.71
C SER A 14 2.59 19.84 -27.29
N LEU A 15 3.13 20.25 -26.13
CA LEU A 15 4.35 19.70 -25.56
C LEU A 15 4.20 18.21 -25.24
N ARG A 16 3.08 17.81 -24.63
CA ARG A 16 2.77 16.42 -24.30
C ARG A 16 2.78 15.54 -25.55
N ARG A 17 2.11 15.96 -26.63
CA ARG A 17 2.11 15.25 -27.92
C ARG A 17 3.51 15.13 -28.53
N ASN A 18 4.30 16.20 -28.49
CA ASN A 18 5.66 16.21 -29.00
C ASN A 18 6.59 15.27 -28.22
N VAL A 19 6.46 15.23 -26.88
CA VAL A 19 7.22 14.32 -26.01
C VAL A 19 6.86 12.86 -26.30
N PHE A 20 5.58 12.53 -26.40
CA PHE A 20 5.15 11.17 -26.74
C PHE A 20 5.65 10.74 -28.12
N ARG A 21 5.66 11.65 -29.11
CA ARG A 21 6.23 11.40 -30.43
C ARG A 21 7.73 11.13 -30.39
N LEU A 22 8.49 11.88 -29.58
CA LEU A 22 9.93 11.65 -29.38
C LEU A 22 10.22 10.31 -28.70
N LEU A 23 9.36 9.90 -27.76
CA LEU A 23 9.47 8.63 -27.04
C LEU A 23 8.97 7.42 -27.85
N GLY A 24 8.30 7.64 -28.99
CA GLY A 24 7.72 6.55 -29.80
C GLY A 24 6.56 5.82 -29.11
N VAL A 25 5.92 6.45 -28.12
CA VAL A 25 4.82 5.90 -27.33
C VAL A 25 3.55 6.67 -27.65
N SER A 26 2.42 5.99 -27.88
CA SER A 26 1.16 6.72 -28.14
C SER A 26 0.60 7.31 -26.85
N GLU A 27 -0.02 8.49 -26.95
CA GLU A 27 -0.63 9.19 -25.82
C GLU A 27 -1.76 8.39 -25.15
N PHE A 28 -2.40 7.48 -25.89
CA PHE A 28 -3.48 6.62 -25.41
C PHE A 28 -3.01 5.21 -25.03
N SER A 29 -1.72 4.90 -25.18
CA SER A 29 -1.20 3.60 -24.76
C SER A 29 -1.18 3.50 -23.24
N GLU A 30 -1.27 2.27 -22.72
CA GLU A 30 -1.11 2.01 -21.28
C GLU A 30 0.20 2.56 -20.71
N LYS A 31 1.26 2.62 -21.54
CA LYS A 31 2.56 3.21 -21.17
C LYS A 31 2.54 4.74 -21.08
N GLY A 32 1.60 5.40 -21.76
CA GLY A 32 1.43 6.85 -21.78
C GLY A 32 0.40 7.37 -20.78
N GLN A 33 -0.36 6.48 -20.14
CA GLN A 33 -1.26 6.86 -19.07
C GLN A 33 -0.46 7.20 -17.81
N TRP A 34 -0.72 8.38 -17.26
CA TRP A 34 -0.19 8.74 -15.95
C TRP A 34 -0.85 7.84 -14.91
N VAL A 35 -0.06 6.99 -14.29
CA VAL A 35 -0.45 6.20 -13.13
C VAL A 35 0.21 6.85 -11.93
N ASP A 36 -0.57 7.14 -10.90
CA ASP A 36 -0.04 7.67 -9.65
C ASP A 36 1.01 6.68 -9.11
N PRO A 37 2.30 7.07 -9.02
CA PRO A 37 3.34 6.18 -8.52
C PRO A 37 3.19 5.91 -7.02
N ALA A 38 2.43 6.75 -6.30
CA ALA A 38 2.10 6.53 -4.91
C ALA A 38 0.86 5.64 -4.81
N ALA A 39 1.02 4.49 -4.16
CA ALA A 39 -0.14 3.72 -3.72
C ALA A 39 -0.83 4.55 -2.62
N LYS A 40 -2.06 5.00 -2.91
CA LYS A 40 -2.87 5.74 -1.94
C LYS A 40 -3.07 4.90 -0.69
N LEU A 41 -2.60 5.41 0.44
CA LEU A 41 -2.80 4.79 1.75
C LEU A 41 -3.69 5.71 2.57
N ILE A 42 -4.98 5.39 2.61
CA ILE A 42 -5.97 6.16 3.35
C ILE A 42 -6.20 5.48 4.69
N LEU A 43 -5.92 6.20 5.78
CA LEU A 43 -6.38 5.82 7.10
C LEU A 43 -7.79 6.35 7.31
N LYS A 44 -8.72 5.43 7.57
CA LYS A 44 -10.11 5.79 7.83
C LYS A 44 -10.35 6.16 9.28
N ASP A 45 -11.30 7.07 9.50
CA ASP A 45 -11.83 7.44 10.81
C ASP A 45 -10.73 7.86 11.81
N VAL A 46 -9.80 8.71 11.39
CA VAL A 46 -8.79 9.27 12.28
C VAL A 46 -9.44 10.35 13.14
N VAL A 47 -9.55 10.09 14.44
CA VAL A 47 -10.17 11.01 15.41
C VAL A 47 -9.10 11.91 16.02
N CYS A 48 -9.29 13.23 15.93
CA CYS A 48 -8.44 14.18 16.63
C CYS A 48 -8.75 14.16 18.14
N THR A 49 -7.73 14.03 18.99
CA THR A 49 -7.90 13.95 20.46
C THR A 49 -8.33 15.28 21.09
N GLN A 50 -8.13 16.40 20.40
CA GLN A 50 -8.44 17.74 20.92
C GLN A 50 -9.85 18.20 20.53
N CYS A 51 -10.23 18.09 19.26
CA CYS A 51 -11.56 18.53 18.78
C CYS A 51 -12.57 17.38 18.63
N GLY A 52 -12.16 16.12 18.71
CA GLY A 52 -13.04 14.95 18.59
C GLY A 52 -13.57 14.69 17.17
N VAL A 53 -13.16 15.50 16.19
CA VAL A 53 -13.58 15.33 14.79
C VAL A 53 -12.87 14.12 14.19
N SER A 54 -13.63 13.28 13.48
CA SER A 54 -13.13 12.13 12.72
C SER A 54 -13.04 12.48 11.24
N GLN A 55 -11.88 12.23 10.62
CA GLN A 55 -11.68 12.41 9.18
C GLN A 55 -10.82 11.28 8.61
N ASP A 56 -11.00 10.99 7.33
CA ASP A 56 -10.12 10.09 6.58
C ASP A 56 -8.85 10.85 6.19
N LEU A 57 -7.69 10.24 6.46
CA LEU A 57 -6.38 10.84 6.20
C LEU A 57 -5.68 10.12 5.05
N ASP A 58 -5.42 10.83 3.95
CA ASP A 58 -4.62 10.32 2.84
C ASP A 58 -3.12 10.59 3.08
N LEU A 59 -2.43 9.57 3.56
CA LEU A 59 -1.01 9.64 3.90
C LEU A 59 -0.08 9.73 2.69
N SER A 60 -0.61 9.62 1.46
CA SER A 60 0.20 9.78 0.24
C SER A 60 0.38 11.25 -0.16
N VAL A 61 -0.52 12.12 0.29
CA VAL A 61 -0.52 13.55 -0.04
C VAL A 61 0.01 14.35 1.15
N ASP A 62 -0.62 14.21 2.32
CA ASP A 62 -0.22 14.96 3.52
C ASP A 62 -0.49 14.18 4.81
N LEU A 63 0.41 14.35 5.78
CA LEU A 63 0.26 13.78 7.13
C LEU A 63 -0.60 14.66 8.04
N ASN A 64 -0.76 15.93 7.67
CA ASN A 64 -1.67 16.82 8.36
C ASN A 64 -3.04 16.65 7.70
N PRO A 65 -4.05 16.16 8.43
CA PRO A 65 -5.41 16.39 8.00
C PRO A 65 -5.57 17.90 7.83
N ASP A 66 -6.38 18.34 6.88
CA ASP A 66 -6.88 19.72 6.77
C ASP A 66 -7.78 20.09 7.98
N CYS A 67 -7.47 19.55 9.16
CA CYS A 67 -8.10 19.85 10.41
C CYS A 67 -7.50 21.16 10.91
N GLU A 68 -8.27 22.23 10.79
CA GLU A 68 -8.01 23.57 11.35
C GLU A 68 -8.03 23.57 12.89
N CYS A 69 -7.38 22.60 13.54
CA CYS A 69 -7.31 22.53 14.99
C CYS A 69 -6.18 23.43 15.48
N GLU A 70 -6.51 24.46 16.27
CA GLU A 70 -5.54 25.41 16.85
C GLU A 70 -4.55 24.73 17.83
N PHE A 71 -4.90 23.55 18.36
CA PHE A 71 -4.09 22.77 19.30
C PHE A 71 -3.36 21.59 18.62
N PHE A 72 -3.24 21.63 17.30
CA PHE A 72 -2.63 20.55 16.52
C PHE A 72 -1.10 20.50 16.74
N ASP A 73 -0.65 19.65 17.67
CA ASP A 73 0.77 19.32 17.80
C ASP A 73 1.15 18.21 16.81
N GLU A 74 1.88 18.61 15.77
CA GLU A 74 2.39 17.75 14.70
C GLU A 74 3.12 16.50 15.22
N LYS A 75 3.89 16.62 16.32
CA LYS A 75 4.68 15.51 16.87
C LYS A 75 3.81 14.46 17.53
N THR A 76 2.83 14.88 18.31
CA THR A 76 1.90 13.99 19.00
C THR A 76 0.98 13.30 17.99
N HIS A 77 0.50 14.03 16.98
CA HIS A 77 -0.32 13.47 15.92
C HIS A 77 0.41 12.39 15.12
N LYS A 78 1.68 12.64 14.75
CA LYS A 78 2.52 11.67 14.07
C LYS A 78 2.66 10.35 14.84
N ARG A 79 2.78 10.39 16.18
CA ARG A 79 2.84 9.18 17.01
C ARG A 79 1.51 8.40 17.00
N ILE A 80 0.38 9.10 17.04
CA ILE A 80 -0.95 8.49 16.99
C ILE A 80 -1.17 7.81 15.63
N ILE A 81 -0.85 8.50 14.53
CA ILE A 81 -0.89 7.93 13.18
C ILE A 81 0.02 6.71 13.08
N GLU A 82 1.26 6.81 13.58
CA GLU A 82 2.22 5.72 13.54
C GLU A 82 1.69 4.48 14.29
N ALA A 83 1.12 4.66 15.48
CA ALA A 83 0.50 3.58 16.24
C ALA A 83 -0.68 2.95 15.48
N ARG A 84 -1.53 3.78 14.86
CA ARG A 84 -2.66 3.32 14.07
C ARG A 84 -2.23 2.53 12.83
N LEU A 85 -1.18 2.98 12.14
CA LEU A 85 -0.60 2.26 11.01
C LEU A 85 -0.06 0.89 11.42
N ILE A 86 0.58 0.80 12.59
CA ILE A 86 1.05 -0.48 13.13
C ILE A 86 -0.12 -1.42 13.41
N GLU A 87 -1.24 -0.93 13.94
CA GLU A 87 -2.45 -1.74 14.13
C GLU A 87 -3.01 -2.25 12.80
N GLU A 88 -3.16 -1.38 11.80
CA GLU A 88 -3.67 -1.78 10.48
C GLU A 88 -2.73 -2.77 9.77
N LEU A 89 -1.42 -2.57 9.89
CA LEU A 89 -0.41 -3.51 9.41
C LEU A 89 -0.57 -4.88 10.08
N LYS A 90 -0.72 -4.92 11.41
CA LYS A 90 -0.93 -6.18 12.16
C LYS A 90 -2.22 -6.86 11.71
N LYS A 91 -3.33 -6.13 11.58
CA LYS A 91 -4.61 -6.66 11.08
C LYS A 91 -4.44 -7.27 9.69
N LYS A 92 -3.70 -6.59 8.79
CA LYS A 92 -3.45 -7.10 7.44
C LYS A 92 -2.63 -8.39 7.44
N VAL A 93 -1.60 -8.47 8.29
CA VAL A 93 -0.79 -9.69 8.47
C VAL A 93 -1.65 -10.83 9.04
N ILE A 94 -2.46 -10.56 10.06
CA ILE A 94 -3.37 -11.56 10.63
C ILE A 94 -4.35 -12.05 9.57
N GLY A 95 -4.97 -11.13 8.82
CA GLY A 95 -5.88 -11.47 7.71
C GLY A 95 -5.22 -12.34 6.65
N TRP A 96 -3.96 -12.05 6.29
CA TRP A 96 -3.20 -12.90 5.36
C TRP A 96 -2.98 -14.33 5.88
N ASN A 97 -2.69 -14.48 7.18
CA ASN A 97 -2.44 -15.80 7.78
C ASN A 97 -3.73 -16.60 8.01
N LEU A 98 -4.84 -15.92 8.29
CA LEU A 98 -6.14 -16.53 8.57
C LEU A 98 -7.05 -16.62 7.33
N GLN A 99 -6.58 -16.20 6.16
CA GLN A 99 -7.39 -16.25 4.95
C GLN A 99 -7.76 -17.69 4.59
N ASP A 100 -8.93 -17.84 3.99
CA ASP A 100 -9.32 -19.10 3.38
C ASP A 100 -8.46 -19.41 2.14
N VAL A 101 -8.32 -20.70 1.86
CA VAL A 101 -7.74 -21.18 0.61
C VAL A 101 -8.82 -21.88 -0.21
N VAL A 102 -8.83 -21.58 -1.51
CA VAL A 102 -9.85 -22.05 -2.45
C VAL A 102 -9.26 -23.01 -3.46
N CYS A 103 -10.04 -24.02 -3.85
CA CYS A 103 -9.61 -24.95 -4.89
C CYS A 103 -9.60 -24.25 -6.26
N MET A 104 -8.52 -24.41 -7.03
CA MET A 104 -8.42 -23.83 -8.37
C MET A 104 -9.37 -24.44 -9.42
N ARG A 105 -9.96 -25.60 -9.13
CA ARG A 105 -10.82 -26.34 -10.07
C ARG A 105 -12.30 -26.13 -9.81
N CYS A 106 -12.75 -26.36 -8.57
CA CYS A 106 -14.17 -26.26 -8.18
C CYS A 106 -14.52 -24.97 -7.43
N ASN A 107 -13.54 -24.11 -7.12
CA ASN A 107 -13.70 -22.87 -6.35
C ASN A 107 -14.33 -23.05 -4.96
N GLN A 108 -14.35 -24.27 -4.42
CA GLN A 108 -14.79 -24.50 -3.05
C GLN A 108 -13.69 -24.12 -2.05
N VAL A 109 -14.10 -23.56 -0.91
CA VAL A 109 -13.22 -23.29 0.23
C VAL A 109 -12.74 -24.62 0.82
N ARG A 110 -11.53 -24.65 1.36
CA ARG A 110 -10.99 -25.83 2.03
C ARG A 110 -11.72 -26.08 3.36
N HIS A 111 -12.29 -27.27 3.52
CA HIS A 111 -13.08 -27.64 4.71
C HIS A 111 -12.29 -28.43 5.78
N GLY A 112 -11.02 -28.81 5.52
CA GLY A 112 -10.22 -29.58 6.49
C GLY A 112 -8.71 -29.33 6.38
N ASP A 113 -8.01 -29.49 7.51
CA ASP A 113 -6.65 -28.95 7.70
C ASP A 113 -5.52 -29.83 7.15
N MET A 114 -5.73 -31.15 7.04
CA MET A 114 -4.66 -32.10 6.69
C MET A 114 -4.59 -32.46 5.20
N GLY A 115 -5.64 -32.19 4.41
CA GLY A 115 -5.67 -32.56 2.99
C GLY A 115 -4.91 -31.57 2.11
N HIS A 116 -3.86 -32.01 1.42
CA HIS A 116 -3.10 -31.16 0.46
C HIS A 116 -3.83 -30.93 -0.87
N LEU A 117 -4.83 -31.77 -1.17
CA LEU A 117 -5.65 -31.71 -2.38
C LEU A 117 -7.12 -31.61 -2.00
N CYS A 118 -7.90 -30.95 -2.85
CA CYS A 118 -9.34 -30.95 -2.77
C CYS A 118 -9.90 -32.33 -3.16
N GLU A 119 -11.13 -32.62 -2.75
CA GLU A 119 -11.87 -33.83 -3.13
C GLU A 119 -11.98 -34.00 -4.66
N CYS A 120 -11.96 -32.90 -5.42
CA CYS A 120 -11.91 -32.91 -6.89
C CYS A 120 -10.49 -33.11 -7.48
N ALA A 121 -9.52 -33.52 -6.65
CA ALA A 121 -8.09 -33.61 -6.94
C ALA A 121 -7.43 -32.28 -7.39
N GLY A 122 -8.08 -31.14 -7.12
CA GLY A 122 -7.54 -29.81 -7.41
C GLY A 122 -6.60 -29.29 -6.31
N ARG A 123 -5.62 -28.47 -6.68
CA ARG A 123 -4.74 -27.76 -5.73
C ARG A 123 -5.45 -26.52 -5.18
N PHE A 124 -5.08 -26.14 -3.96
CA PHE A 124 -5.57 -24.92 -3.31
C PHE A 124 -4.69 -23.71 -3.66
N LYS A 125 -5.29 -22.53 -3.61
CA LYS A 125 -4.62 -21.22 -3.70
C LYS A 125 -5.18 -20.29 -2.64
N CYS A 126 -4.38 -19.32 -2.20
CA CYS A 126 -4.86 -18.20 -1.41
C CYS A 126 -5.89 -17.37 -2.17
N ILE A 127 -6.86 -16.79 -1.45
CA ILE A 127 -7.83 -15.85 -2.02
C ILE A 127 -7.14 -14.52 -2.32
N GLU A 128 -6.38 -13.99 -1.37
CA GLU A 128 -5.58 -12.80 -1.58
C GLU A 128 -4.30 -13.13 -2.34
N ASN A 129 -3.92 -12.25 -3.26
CA ASN A 129 -2.70 -12.40 -4.03
C ASN A 129 -1.49 -11.91 -3.21
N GLY A 130 -0.43 -12.72 -3.16
CA GLY A 130 0.80 -12.34 -2.48
C GLY A 130 1.46 -11.10 -3.07
N LYS A 131 1.28 -10.83 -4.38
CA LYS A 131 1.82 -9.61 -5.02
C LYS A 131 1.19 -8.33 -4.48
N ASP A 132 -0.09 -8.37 -4.12
CA ASP A 132 -0.80 -7.22 -3.58
C ASP A 132 -0.33 -6.93 -2.16
N LEU A 133 -0.11 -7.99 -1.37
CA LEU A 133 0.50 -7.88 -0.04
C LEU A 133 1.93 -7.31 -0.10
N GLN A 134 2.75 -7.78 -1.03
CA GLN A 134 4.10 -7.25 -1.24
C GLN A 134 4.09 -5.77 -1.61
N THR A 135 3.16 -5.38 -2.49
CA THR A 135 2.98 -3.98 -2.88
C THR A 135 2.59 -3.12 -1.68
N TYR A 136 1.65 -3.60 -0.86
CA TYR A 136 1.24 -2.94 0.38
C TYR A 136 2.41 -2.74 1.36
N PHE A 137 3.21 -3.79 1.61
CA PHE A 137 4.40 -3.68 2.46
C PHE A 137 5.45 -2.73 1.92
N ARG A 138 5.64 -2.68 0.59
CA ARG A 138 6.54 -1.72 -0.04
C ARG A 138 6.08 -0.28 0.21
N THR A 139 4.79 -0.01 0.05
CA THR A 139 4.20 1.31 0.30
C THR A 139 4.38 1.75 1.75
N ILE A 140 4.07 0.87 2.71
CA ILE A 140 4.25 1.17 4.14
C ILE A 140 5.72 1.46 4.46
N ARG A 141 6.65 0.69 3.90
CA ARG A 141 8.08 0.91 4.11
C ARG A 141 8.55 2.25 3.54
N GLN A 142 8.08 2.62 2.34
CA GLN A 142 8.39 3.92 1.73
C GLN A 142 7.84 5.07 2.56
N LEU A 143 6.62 4.94 3.04
CA LEU A 143 5.95 5.93 3.89
C LEU A 143 6.66 6.10 5.24
N ALA A 144 7.04 4.99 5.88
CA ALA A 144 7.80 5.02 7.13
C ALA A 144 9.15 5.74 6.96
N ALA A 145 9.83 5.53 5.82
CA ALA A 145 11.09 6.21 5.50
C ALA A 145 10.89 7.69 5.19
N PHE A 146 9.88 8.04 4.40
CA PHE A 146 9.58 9.42 4.01
C PHE A 146 9.25 10.28 5.22
N TYR A 147 8.36 9.80 6.09
CA TYR A 147 7.94 10.53 7.27
C TYR A 147 8.79 10.28 8.52
N LYS A 148 9.86 9.47 8.45
CA LYS A 148 10.74 9.14 9.58
C LYS A 148 9.96 8.58 10.78
N MET A 149 9.19 7.52 10.56
CA MET A 149 8.44 6.76 11.57
C MET A 149 9.26 5.56 12.05
N ASN A 150 9.90 5.70 13.21
CA ASN A 150 10.89 4.74 13.69
C ASN A 150 10.27 3.41 14.15
N HIS A 151 9.13 3.47 14.85
CA HIS A 151 8.44 2.28 15.36
C HIS A 151 7.82 1.48 14.21
N LEU A 152 7.23 2.16 13.22
CA LEU A 152 6.70 1.52 12.02
C LEU A 152 7.81 0.84 11.22
N SER A 153 8.95 1.51 11.00
CA SER A 153 10.11 0.91 10.32
C SER A 153 10.63 -0.32 11.08
N SER A 154 10.78 -0.21 12.40
CA SER A 154 11.27 -1.33 13.23
C SER A 154 10.32 -2.52 13.21
N THR A 155 9.02 -2.25 13.23
CA THR A 155 7.98 -3.29 13.13
C THR A 155 8.02 -3.95 11.74
N MET A 156 8.16 -3.16 10.67
CA MET A 156 8.30 -3.69 9.31
C MET A 156 9.55 -4.56 9.14
N ASP A 157 10.68 -4.14 9.71
CA ASP A 157 11.92 -4.93 9.68
C ASP A 157 11.78 -6.23 10.48
N TRP A 158 11.04 -6.22 11.59
CA TRP A 158 10.72 -7.43 12.34
C TRP A 158 9.80 -8.38 11.56
N ILE A 159 8.73 -7.86 10.94
CA ILE A 159 7.78 -8.66 10.13
C ILE A 159 8.46 -9.25 8.89
N LEU A 160 9.31 -8.46 8.21
CA LEU A 160 10.05 -8.91 7.03
C LEU A 160 11.29 -9.75 7.38
N GLY A 161 11.66 -9.80 8.67
CA GLY A 161 12.70 -10.64 9.22
C GLY A 161 14.04 -9.93 9.39
N SER A 162 14.49 -9.87 10.66
CA SER A 162 15.87 -9.77 11.12
C SER A 162 16.71 -11.00 10.71
N GLY A 163 16.67 -11.36 9.42
CA GLY A 163 17.43 -12.44 8.77
C GLY A 163 17.91 -12.08 7.36
N ALA A 164 17.58 -10.89 6.84
CA ALA A 164 18.17 -10.38 5.61
C ALA A 164 19.50 -9.68 5.94
N ARG A 165 20.60 -10.44 5.87
CA ARG A 165 21.96 -9.89 5.82
C ARG A 165 22.01 -8.79 4.76
N LYS A 166 22.60 -7.65 5.16
CA LYS A 166 22.98 -6.49 4.34
C LYS A 166 23.38 -6.91 2.93
N SER A 167 22.50 -6.76 1.96
CA SER A 167 22.82 -6.87 0.53
C SER A 167 21.75 -6.13 -0.24
N ALA A 168 22.19 -5.13 -1.00
CA ALA A 168 21.37 -4.27 -1.83
C ALA A 168 20.46 -5.09 -2.76
N SER A 169 19.22 -4.63 -2.92
CA SER A 169 18.12 -5.29 -3.63
C SER A 169 17.44 -6.39 -2.83
N VAL A 170 16.52 -5.98 -1.94
CA VAL A 170 15.56 -6.86 -1.27
C VAL A 170 14.80 -7.64 -2.35
N LYS A 171 15.24 -8.87 -2.62
CA LYS A 171 14.42 -9.88 -3.26
C LYS A 171 13.30 -10.20 -2.28
N ILE A 172 12.13 -9.63 -2.51
CA ILE A 172 10.88 -9.90 -1.77
C ILE A 172 10.39 -11.35 -2.05
N ASP A 173 11.10 -12.12 -2.90
CA ASP A 173 10.85 -13.52 -3.15
C ASP A 173 11.62 -14.42 -2.17
N ARG A 174 10.91 -14.90 -1.12
CA ARG A 174 10.81 -16.34 -0.77
C ARG A 174 10.20 -16.64 0.60
N ALA A 175 10.05 -15.67 1.51
CA ALA A 175 9.65 -15.97 2.88
C ALA A 175 8.15 -15.84 3.19
N ILE A 176 7.35 -15.25 2.30
CA ILE A 176 5.89 -15.08 2.49
C ILE A 176 5.09 -16.07 1.62
N ILE A 177 5.75 -16.85 0.74
CA ILE A 177 5.12 -17.76 -0.24
C ILE A 177 5.47 -19.23 0.04
N LEU A 178 5.85 -19.59 1.27
CA LEU A 178 6.02 -21.00 1.65
C LEU A 178 5.15 -21.35 2.84
N ASN A 179 3.84 -21.34 2.57
CA ASN A 179 2.92 -22.44 2.89
C ASN A 179 1.83 -22.48 1.82
#